data_AF-A0A178TJP8-F1
#
_entry.id   AF-A0A178TJP8-F1
#
_cell.length_a   1.000
_cell.length_b   1.000
_cell.length_c   1.000
_cell.angle_alpha   90.00
_cell.angle_beta   90.00
_cell.angle_gamma   90.00
#
_symmetry.space_group_name_H-M   'P 1'
#
loop_
_entity.id
_entity.type
_entity.pdbx_description
1 polymer ?
#
loop_
_entity_poly.entity_id
_entity_poly.type
_entity_poly.pdbx_seq_one_letter_code
_entity_poly.pdbx_strand_id
1 'polypeptide(L)'
;MGVVDDLPLSKMNMAGMGRKMIQYVMEKKHVDDIETLMKNAMAAGVKLVACSMSMDIMGIKKEELIDGIEIGGVATYLGDAEEAGLNLFI
;
A
#
# COMPACT_ATOMS: atom_id res chain seq x y z
N MET A 1 10.47 4.92 5.52
CA MET A 1 9.04 4.66 5.78
C MET A 1 8.95 3.19 6.21
N GLY A 2 9.44 2.88 7.42
CA GLY A 2 10.02 1.55 7.74
C GLY A 2 9.05 0.36 7.76
N VAL A 3 7.74 0.58 7.82
CA VAL A 3 6.74 -0.50 7.92
C VAL A 3 6.54 -1.24 6.59
N VAL A 4 6.78 -0.58 5.45
CA VAL A 4 6.54 -1.16 4.12
C VAL A 4 7.56 -2.26 3.79
N ASP A 5 8.80 -2.10 4.24
CA ASP A 5 9.83 -3.12 4.11
C ASP A 5 9.56 -4.35 4.99
N ASP A 6 8.71 -4.19 6.03
CA ASP A 6 8.37 -5.26 6.98
C ASP A 6 7.22 -6.16 6.54
N LEU A 7 6.60 -5.87 5.39
CA LEU A 7 5.55 -6.71 4.83
C LEU A 7 6.11 -8.05 4.34
N PRO A 8 5.51 -9.20 4.73
CA PRO A 8 5.95 -10.52 4.27
C PRO A 8 5.54 -10.76 2.81
N LEU A 9 6.28 -11.62 2.11
CA LEU A 9 5.82 -12.11 0.81
C LEU A 9 4.56 -12.97 0.95
N SER A 10 3.60 -12.80 0.04
CA SER A 10 2.34 -13.57 0.02
C SER A 10 2.57 -15.09 -0.14
N LYS A 11 3.64 -15.48 -0.84
CA LYS A 11 4.12 -16.86 -0.97
C LYS A 11 5.66 -16.87 -0.94
N MET A 12 6.24 -18.00 -0.54
CA MET A 12 7.70 -18.19 -0.46
C MET A 12 8.42 -17.20 0.47
N ASN A 13 7.77 -16.70 1.53
CA ASN A 13 8.42 -15.79 2.48
C ASN A 13 9.66 -16.42 3.17
N MET A 14 9.66 -17.74 3.39
CA MET A 14 10.78 -18.51 3.95
C MET A 14 11.40 -17.85 5.19
N ALA A 15 10.57 -17.53 6.19
CA ALA A 15 10.97 -16.82 7.40
C ALA A 15 11.71 -15.48 7.13
N GLY A 16 11.34 -14.78 6.05
CA GLY A 16 11.94 -13.52 5.62
C GLY A 16 13.11 -13.65 4.65
N MET A 17 13.61 -14.87 4.38
CA MET A 17 14.67 -15.08 3.38
C MET A 17 14.18 -14.80 1.96
N GLY A 18 12.93 -15.13 1.65
CA GLY A 18 12.34 -14.89 0.34
C GLY A 18 12.26 -13.40 0.02
N ARG A 19 11.89 -12.57 1.01
CA ARG A 19 11.84 -11.10 0.87
C ARG A 19 13.20 -10.54 0.44
N LYS A 20 14.28 -10.94 1.13
CA LYS A 20 15.65 -10.51 0.80
C LYS A 20 16.07 -10.95 -0.60
N MET A 21 15.69 -12.17 -1.01
CA MET A 21 15.98 -12.66 -2.35
C MET A 21 15.28 -11.83 -3.44
N ILE A 22 14.00 -11.49 -3.24
CA ILE A 22 13.25 -10.66 -4.18
C ILE A 22 13.82 -9.24 -4.24
N GLN A 23 14.14 -8.62 -3.11
CA GLN A 23 14.80 -7.31 -3.06
C GLN A 23 16.11 -7.31 -3.86
N TYR A 24 16.96 -8.33 -3.69
CA TYR A 24 18.19 -8.48 -4.47
C TYR A 24 17.93 -8.63 -5.98
N VAL A 25 16.91 -9.38 -6.38
CA VAL A 25 16.55 -9.54 -7.80
C VAL A 25 16.01 -8.22 -8.38
N MET A 26 15.18 -7.49 -7.63
CA MET A 26 14.66 -6.18 -8.02
C MET A 26 15.79 -5.18 -8.26
N GLU A 27 16.73 -5.07 -7.31
CA GLU A 27 17.91 -4.20 -7.43
C GLU A 27 18.75 -4.56 -8.66
N LYS A 28 19.04 -5.85 -8.86
CA LYS A 28 19.79 -6.35 -10.03
C LYS A 28 19.08 -6.07 -11.37
N LYS A 29 17.75 -5.94 -11.34
CA LYS A 29 16.92 -5.63 -12.51
C LYS A 29 16.61 -4.14 -12.63
N HIS A 30 17.16 -3.29 -11.76
CA HIS A 30 16.90 -1.85 -11.71
C HIS A 30 15.41 -1.54 -11.56
N VAL A 31 14.70 -2.35 -10.76
CA VAL A 31 13.32 -2.09 -10.37
C VAL A 31 13.33 -1.34 -9.06
N ASP A 32 12.59 -0.22 -9.01
CA ASP A 32 12.41 0.58 -7.80
C ASP A 32 11.84 -0.27 -6.65
N ASP A 33 12.31 -0.02 -5.44
CA ASP A 33 11.75 -0.63 -4.23
C ASP A 33 10.34 -0.07 -3.92
N ILE A 34 9.61 -0.75 -3.03
CA ILE A 34 8.22 -0.38 -2.72
C ILE A 34 8.12 1.01 -2.06
N GLU A 35 9.08 1.41 -1.23
CA GLU A 35 9.07 2.74 -0.62
C GLU A 35 9.20 3.83 -1.69
N THR A 36 10.10 3.64 -2.66
CA THR A 36 10.29 4.51 -3.82
C THR A 36 9.03 4.55 -4.69
N LEU A 37 8.44 3.40 -5.01
CA LEU A 37 7.20 3.32 -5.78
C LEU A 37 6.03 4.05 -5.11
N MET A 38 5.89 3.90 -3.79
CA MET A 38 4.83 4.56 -3.02
C MET A 38 5.03 6.09 -2.99
N LYS A 39 6.27 6.58 -2.81
CA LYS A 39 6.59 8.01 -2.92
C LYS A 39 6.28 8.56 -4.31
N ASN A 40 6.66 7.82 -5.36
CA ASN A 40 6.37 8.19 -6.73
C ASN A 40 4.85 8.25 -7.00
N ALA A 41 4.07 7.30 -6.47
CA ALA A 41 2.62 7.30 -6.56
C ALA A 41 1.99 8.54 -5.89
N MET A 42 2.43 8.86 -4.67
CA MET A 42 1.98 10.08 -3.96
C MET A 42 2.36 11.35 -4.73
N ALA A 43 3.59 11.43 -5.25
CA ALA A 43 4.05 12.56 -6.05
C ALA A 43 3.29 12.71 -7.38
N ALA A 44 2.81 11.61 -7.95
CA ALA A 44 1.96 11.59 -9.14
C ALA A 44 0.50 11.99 -8.85
N GLY A 45 0.15 12.27 -7.58
CA GLY A 45 -1.19 12.69 -7.18
C GLY A 45 -2.18 11.54 -7.00
N VAL A 46 -1.71 10.32 -6.74
CA VAL A 46 -2.59 9.19 -6.40
C VAL A 46 -3.31 9.50 -5.10
N LYS A 47 -4.64 9.45 -5.14
CA LYS A 47 -5.51 9.57 -3.96
C LYS A 47 -5.42 8.28 -3.14
N LEU A 48 -4.84 8.37 -1.96
CA LEU A 48 -4.74 7.25 -1.02
C LEU A 48 -5.83 7.38 0.04
N VAL A 49 -6.64 6.33 0.20
CA VAL A 49 -7.79 6.32 1.12
C VAL A 49 -7.66 5.17 2.11
N ALA A 50 -7.69 5.47 3.40
CA ALA A 50 -7.80 4.49 4.47
C ALA A 50 -9.27 4.14 4.74
N CYS A 51 -9.57 2.85 4.80
CA CYS A 51 -10.90 2.35 5.12
C CYS A 51 -11.22 2.58 6.60
N SER A 52 -12.18 3.46 6.89
CA SER A 52 -12.68 3.76 8.23
C SER A 52 -13.02 2.52 9.05
N MET A 53 -13.80 1.60 8.49
CA MET A 53 -14.18 0.36 9.18
C MET A 53 -12.96 -0.51 9.51
N SER A 54 -11.97 -0.58 8.63
CA SER A 54 -10.72 -1.32 8.90
C SER A 54 -9.90 -0.65 10.00
N MET A 55 -9.83 0.69 9.99
CA MET A 55 -9.16 1.46 11.06
C MET A 55 -9.79 1.19 12.42
N ASP A 56 -11.13 1.20 12.50
CA ASP A 56 -11.87 0.96 13.75
C ASP A 56 -11.60 -0.45 14.30
N ILE A 57 -11.63 -1.48 13.43
CA ILE A 57 -11.37 -2.87 13.81
C ILE A 57 -9.92 -3.06 14.28
N MET A 58 -8.97 -2.40 13.61
CA MET A 58 -7.54 -2.52 13.91
C MET A 58 -7.08 -1.55 15.02
N GLY A 59 -7.94 -0.63 15.46
CA GLY A 59 -7.63 0.37 16.48
C GLY A 59 -6.63 1.45 16.04
N ILE A 60 -6.52 1.68 14.73
CA ILE A 60 -5.56 2.63 14.14
C ILE A 60 -6.15 4.04 14.14
N LYS A 61 -5.40 5.02 14.63
CA LYS A 61 -5.80 6.42 14.62
C LYS A 61 -5.23 7.16 13.42
N LYS A 62 -5.88 8.28 13.06
CA LYS A 62 -5.47 9.11 11.91
C LYS A 62 -4.04 9.63 12.05
N GLU A 63 -3.60 9.93 13.27
CA GLU A 63 -2.27 10.48 13.54
C GLU A 63 -1.15 9.44 13.35
N GLU A 64 -1.49 8.17 13.22
CA GLU A 64 -0.55 7.06 12.95
C GLU A 64 -0.38 6.81 11.44
N LEU A 65 -1.22 7.44 10.61
CA LEU A 65 -1.15 7.34 9.16
C LEU A 65 -0.11 8.33 8.61
N ILE A 66 0.40 8.02 7.42
CA ILE A 66 1.26 8.94 6.68
C ILE A 66 0.46 10.18 6.25
N ASP A 67 1.16 11.29 6.06
CA ASP A 67 0.53 12.52 5.59
C ASP A 67 -0.13 12.32 4.21
N GLY A 68 -1.27 12.98 3.99
CA GLY A 68 -1.99 12.94 2.71
C GLY A 68 -2.97 11.77 2.54
N ILE A 69 -3.16 10.93 3.55
CA ILE A 69 -4.22 9.89 3.53
C ILE A 69 -5.58 10.48 3.84
N GLU A 70 -6.55 10.22 2.96
CA GLU A 70 -7.97 10.47 3.20
C GLU A 70 -8.62 9.30 3.94
N ILE A 71 -9.70 9.56 4.67
CA ILE A 71 -10.48 8.50 5.33
C ILE A 71 -11.78 8.33 4.56
N GLY A 72 -12.07 7.09 4.14
CA GLY A 72 -13.25 6.75 3.36
C GLY A 72 -13.98 5.53 3.91
N GLY A 73 -15.26 5.42 3.58
CA GLY A 73 -16.08 4.25 3.85
C GLY A 73 -16.38 3.44 2.59
N VAL A 74 -17.12 2.36 2.73
CA VAL A 74 -17.56 1.53 1.59
C VAL A 74 -18.37 2.34 0.57
N ALA A 75 -19.19 3.29 1.01
CA ALA A 75 -19.96 4.15 0.10
C ALA A 75 -19.07 5.06 -0.75
N THR A 76 -18.00 5.61 -0.15
CA THR A 76 -16.99 6.41 -0.87
C THR A 76 -16.26 5.55 -1.90
N TYR A 77 -15.83 4.34 -1.51
CA TYR A 77 -15.18 3.40 -2.43
C TYR A 77 -16.08 3.03 -3.61
N LEU A 78 -17.36 2.72 -3.36
CA LEU A 78 -18.31 2.36 -4.42
C LEU A 78 -18.55 3.54 -5.38
N GLY A 79 -18.70 4.77 -4.87
CA GLY A 79 -18.83 5.95 -5.72
C GLY A 79 -17.60 6.17 -6.61
N ASP A 80 -16.40 6.12 -6.02
CA ASP A 80 -15.14 6.26 -6.77
C ASP A 80 -14.97 5.11 -7.79
N ALA A 81 -15.40 3.89 -7.47
CA ALA A 81 -15.29 2.71 -8.33
C ALA A 81 -16.30 2.68 -9.48
N GLU A 82 -17.50 3.24 -9.29
CA GLU A 82 -18.51 3.38 -10.36
C GLU A 82 -18.05 4.36 -11.46
N GLU A 83 -17.31 5.40 -11.08
CA GLU A 83 -16.74 6.37 -12.04
C GLU A 83 -15.41 5.89 -12.65
N ALA A 84 -14.77 4.88 -12.06
CA ALA A 84 -13.50 4.36 -12.53
C ALA A 84 -13.66 3.49 -13.79
N GLY A 85 -12.82 3.73 -14.80
CA GLY A 85 -12.76 2.88 -16.01
C GLY A 85 -12.26 1.46 -15.76
N LEU A 86 -11.59 1.23 -14.62
CA LEU A 86 -11.13 -0.08 -14.16
C LEU A 86 -11.12 -0.11 -12.63
N ASN A 87 -11.68 -1.17 -12.06
CA ASN A 87 -11.65 -1.44 -10.62
C ASN A 87 -11.02 -2.82 -10.38
N LEU A 88 -10.03 -2.89 -9.49
CA LEU A 88 -9.28 -4.11 -9.17
C LEU A 88 -9.33 -4.38 -7.67
N PHE A 89 -9.39 -5.65 -7.30
CA PHE A 89 -9.19 -6.13 -5.93
C PHE A 89 -7.87 -6.90 -5.88
N ILE A 90 -6.90 -6.40 -5.11
CA ILE A 90 -5.50 -6.89 -5.07
C ILE A 90 -5.20 -7.48 -3.69
#